data_AF-A0A816IT75-F1
#
_entry.id   AF-A0A816IT75-F1
#
_cell.length_a   1.000
_cell.length_b   1.000
_cell.length_c   1.000
_cell.angle_alpha   90.00
_cell.angle_beta   90.00
_cell.angle_gamma   90.00
#
_symmetry.space_group_name_H-M   'P 1'
#
loop_
_entity.id
_entity.type
_entity.pdbx_description
1 polymer ?
#
loop_
_entity_poly.entity_id
_entity_poly.type
_entity_poly.pdbx_seq_one_letter_code
_entity_poly.pdbx_strand_id
1 'polypeptide(L)'
;MKRGREYYPISRSSGSFVSIALSFVKSVFAFLIAWATQRLLPTEQRPSGSVNVPLDLVVEILKKLPAKSLVRFRCVSKQWSSIISSRRDFLDSIVTRSLAQPQRMHFIFHHCTSKPFFIFTSTYHKMADNQSIFIPALTSSCIYKYVRGLILCCSKRGFNIVIYNPTTRQALWLPDKQPLMQLYQYTYFFGYDHLENQYKVLGLPHQDMERACLVFTLTVPTATKSWRYVESIGLGHHYPIKYNSICINGVIYYQASTTEYGSTYVLMSFDIRYEKFNQVNSPTNHLSSLINYQGKLGIMCCKKGVEIWVMEHTDEKTQEWSKIFFYEEMVSFKDWFSKGVTRGGEIVFVYIRPGHHNRDALCVSYYDPERNSMRYEDIDGISTKELKHKDILFKGVVTDHVENTMCLY
;
A
#
# COMPACT_ATOMS: atom_id res chain seq x y z
N MET A 1 0.34 -40.80 45.17
CA MET A 1 -1.10 -40.68 45.54
C MET A 1 -1.58 -39.31 45.03
N LYS A 2 -2.39 -39.23 43.95
CA LYS A 2 -3.87 -39.01 43.95
C LYS A 2 -4.27 -37.88 44.92
N ARG A 3 -4.97 -36.77 44.61
CA ARG A 3 -5.94 -36.25 43.60
C ARG A 3 -5.91 -34.69 43.78
N GLY A 4 -6.49 -33.80 42.97
CA GLY A 4 -7.52 -33.92 41.94
C GLY A 4 -7.67 -32.62 41.14
N ARG A 5 -8.27 -32.76 39.95
CA ARG A 5 -8.66 -31.68 39.05
C ARG A 5 -10.08 -31.23 39.39
N GLU A 6 -10.33 -29.93 39.41
CA GLU A 6 -11.69 -29.38 39.27
C GLU A 6 -11.87 -28.84 37.85
N TYR A 7 -12.89 -29.35 37.17
CA TYR A 7 -13.38 -28.90 35.87
C TYR A 7 -14.62 -28.02 36.10
N TYR A 8 -14.64 -26.83 35.51
CA TYR A 8 -15.88 -26.06 35.31
C TYR A 8 -16.29 -26.14 33.83
N PRO A 9 -17.57 -26.43 33.49
CA PRO A 9 -18.01 -26.56 32.12
C PRO A 9 -18.26 -25.19 31.48
N ILE A 10 -17.67 -24.97 30.30
CA ILE A 10 -18.00 -23.84 29.43
C ILE A 10 -19.30 -24.18 28.70
N SER A 11 -20.34 -23.40 28.98
CA SER A 11 -21.62 -23.44 28.29
C SER A 11 -21.43 -23.12 26.79
N ARG A 12 -21.99 -23.98 25.95
CA ARG A 12 -22.16 -23.72 24.51
C ARG A 12 -23.26 -22.68 24.35
N SER A 13 -22.95 -21.53 23.76
CA SER A 13 -23.93 -20.74 23.02
C SER A 13 -23.62 -20.80 21.53
N SER A 14 -24.57 -21.36 20.80
CA SER A 14 -24.65 -21.42 19.35
C SER A 14 -24.93 -20.04 18.76
N GLY A 15 -24.15 -19.64 17.76
CA GLY A 15 -24.44 -18.49 16.89
C GLY A 15 -24.13 -18.86 15.45
N SER A 16 -25.17 -19.26 14.73
CA SER A 16 -25.25 -19.91 13.42
C SER A 16 -24.62 -19.18 12.21
N PHE A 17 -23.85 -18.12 12.39
CA PHE A 17 -23.26 -17.35 11.28
C PHE A 17 -21.88 -17.85 10.82
N VAL A 18 -21.08 -18.47 11.69
CA VAL A 18 -19.73 -18.97 11.33
C VAL A 18 -19.79 -20.33 10.60
N SER A 19 -20.84 -21.11 10.84
CA SER A 19 -20.99 -22.47 10.28
C SER A 19 -21.25 -22.46 8.77
N ILE A 20 -22.00 -21.48 8.26
CA ILE A 20 -22.35 -21.36 6.83
C ILE A 20 -21.12 -21.02 5.98
N ALA A 21 -20.23 -20.17 6.50
CA ALA A 21 -18.98 -19.82 5.81
C ALA A 21 -18.02 -21.03 5.71
N LEU A 22 -17.93 -21.84 6.77
CA LEU A 22 -17.08 -23.04 6.77
C LEU A 22 -17.66 -24.19 5.93
N SER A 23 -18.98 -24.38 5.90
CA SER A 23 -19.58 -25.43 5.07
C SER A 23 -19.46 -25.10 3.59
N PHE A 24 -19.66 -23.84 3.20
CA PHE A 24 -19.49 -23.40 1.81
C PHE A 24 -18.04 -23.55 1.34
N VAL A 25 -17.07 -23.14 2.16
CA VAL A 25 -15.64 -23.32 1.84
C VAL A 25 -15.27 -24.80 1.76
N LYS A 26 -15.76 -25.66 2.66
CA LYS A 26 -15.51 -27.10 2.61
C LYS A 26 -16.14 -27.76 1.38
N SER A 27 -17.36 -27.39 1.00
CA SER A 27 -18.02 -27.94 -0.19
C SER A 27 -17.36 -27.45 -1.48
N VAL A 28 -16.94 -26.19 -1.55
CA VAL A 28 -16.15 -25.68 -2.68
C VAL A 28 -14.80 -26.38 -2.73
N PHE A 29 -14.07 -26.55 -1.62
CA PHE A 29 -12.81 -27.29 -1.61
C PHE A 29 -12.99 -28.77 -2.00
N ALA A 30 -14.02 -29.45 -1.50
CA ALA A 30 -14.30 -30.84 -1.86
C ALA A 30 -14.65 -30.96 -3.34
N PHE A 31 -15.43 -30.03 -3.88
CA PHE A 31 -15.78 -29.96 -5.30
C PHE A 31 -14.55 -29.66 -6.17
N LEU A 32 -13.67 -28.76 -5.74
CA LEU A 32 -12.45 -28.40 -6.47
C LEU A 32 -11.39 -29.49 -6.41
N ILE A 33 -11.29 -30.21 -5.28
CA ILE A 33 -10.44 -31.39 -5.16
C ILE A 33 -10.97 -32.49 -6.07
N ALA A 34 -12.29 -32.77 -6.07
CA ALA A 34 -12.91 -33.74 -6.96
C ALA A 34 -12.74 -33.39 -8.45
N TRP A 35 -12.86 -32.11 -8.80
CA TRP A 35 -12.64 -31.62 -10.16
C TRP A 35 -11.17 -31.72 -10.59
N ALA A 36 -10.22 -31.41 -9.69
CA ALA A 36 -8.79 -31.53 -9.95
C ALA A 36 -8.35 -33.01 -10.07
N THR A 37 -8.87 -33.90 -9.21
CA THR A 37 -8.56 -35.34 -9.28
C THR A 37 -9.11 -35.99 -10.55
N GLN A 38 -10.27 -35.57 -11.05
CA GLN A 38 -10.80 -36.04 -12.35
C GLN A 38 -9.91 -35.65 -13.55
N ARG A 39 -9.16 -34.55 -13.47
CA ARG A 39 -8.21 -34.14 -14.52
C ARG A 39 -6.88 -34.90 -14.49
N LEU A 40 -6.49 -35.45 -13.35
CA LEU A 40 -5.25 -36.23 -13.17
C LEU A 40 -5.39 -37.69 -13.63
N LEU A 41 -6.61 -38.18 -13.88
CA LEU A 41 -6.84 -39.52 -14.40
C LEU A 41 -6.46 -39.62 -15.91
N PRO A 42 -5.87 -40.76 -16.35
CA PRO A 42 -5.67 -41.06 -17.77
C PRO A 42 -6.98 -40.91 -18.55
N THR A 43 -6.89 -40.43 -19.79
CA THR A 43 -8.05 -40.08 -20.63
C THR A 43 -9.06 -41.23 -20.78
N GLU A 44 -8.60 -42.48 -20.69
CA GLU A 44 -9.38 -43.72 -20.79
C GLU A 44 -10.21 -44.08 -19.55
N GLN A 45 -9.93 -43.47 -18.38
CA GLN A 45 -10.64 -43.72 -17.12
C GLN A 45 -11.58 -42.58 -16.68
N ARG A 46 -11.78 -41.56 -17.52
CA ARG A 46 -12.71 -40.48 -17.20
C ARG A 46 -14.16 -40.99 -17.37
N PRO A 47 -15.02 -40.89 -16.34
CA PRO A 47 -16.44 -41.22 -16.52
C PRO A 47 -17.04 -40.32 -17.61
N SER A 48 -17.91 -40.90 -18.45
CA SER A 48 -18.49 -40.31 -19.66
C SER A 48 -19.36 -39.05 -19.46
N GLY A 49 -19.46 -38.56 -18.22
CA GLY A 49 -20.08 -37.28 -17.87
C GLY A 49 -19.10 -36.38 -17.15
N SER A 50 -18.12 -35.80 -17.85
CA SER A 50 -17.32 -34.73 -17.26
C SER A 50 -18.23 -33.54 -16.95
N VAL A 51 -18.43 -33.23 -15.66
CA VAL A 51 -19.16 -32.04 -15.23
C VAL A 51 -18.35 -30.82 -15.65
N ASN A 52 -18.70 -30.25 -16.80
CA ASN A 52 -18.07 -29.06 -17.34
C ASN A 52 -18.72 -27.85 -16.67
N VAL A 53 -18.08 -27.33 -15.63
CA VAL A 53 -18.53 -26.11 -14.97
C VAL A 53 -18.25 -24.92 -15.88
N PRO A 54 -19.26 -24.11 -16.23
CA PRO A 54 -19.06 -22.88 -16.98
C PRO A 54 -17.99 -21.98 -16.35
N LEU A 55 -17.16 -21.37 -17.20
CA LEU A 55 -16.05 -20.52 -16.76
C LEU A 55 -16.51 -19.37 -15.86
N ASP A 56 -17.68 -18.81 -16.14
CA ASP A 56 -18.23 -17.69 -15.36
C ASP A 56 -18.57 -18.12 -13.93
N LEU A 57 -19.11 -19.32 -13.76
CA LEU A 57 -19.36 -19.88 -12.42
C LEU A 57 -18.04 -20.11 -11.67
N VAL A 58 -16.99 -20.59 -12.35
CA VAL A 58 -15.66 -20.73 -11.76
C VAL A 58 -15.14 -19.37 -11.28
N VAL A 59 -15.25 -18.33 -12.12
CA VAL A 59 -14.82 -16.97 -11.79
C VAL A 59 -15.58 -16.46 -10.56
N GLU A 60 -16.90 -16.59 -10.52
CA GLU A 60 -17.73 -16.15 -9.39
C GLU A 60 -17.43 -16.92 -8.10
N ILE A 61 -17.12 -18.22 -8.18
CA ILE A 61 -16.64 -19.00 -7.03
C ILE A 61 -15.29 -18.46 -6.55
N LEU A 62 -14.33 -18.25 -7.45
CA LEU A 62 -13.01 -17.74 -7.11
C LEU A 62 -13.10 -16.34 -6.47
N LYS A 63 -13.96 -15.45 -6.97
CA LYS A 63 -14.17 -14.08 -6.41
C LYS A 63 -14.60 -14.09 -4.95
N LYS A 64 -15.18 -15.20 -4.45
CA LYS A 64 -15.61 -15.35 -3.05
C LYS A 64 -14.52 -15.88 -2.12
N LEU A 65 -13.38 -16.33 -2.65
CA LEU A 65 -12.31 -16.94 -1.85
C LEU A 65 -11.32 -15.90 -1.30
N PRO A 66 -10.79 -16.08 -0.06
CA PRO A 66 -9.73 -15.21 0.48
C PRO A 66 -8.51 -15.17 -0.43
N ALA A 67 -7.79 -14.03 -0.50
CA ALA A 67 -6.64 -13.89 -1.40
C ALA A 67 -5.54 -14.93 -1.14
N LYS A 68 -5.30 -15.30 0.12
CA LYS A 68 -4.36 -16.39 0.48
C LYS A 68 -4.71 -17.72 -0.22
N SER A 69 -6.00 -18.07 -0.28
CA SER A 69 -6.46 -19.28 -0.96
C SER A 69 -6.32 -19.14 -2.48
N LEU A 70 -6.64 -17.97 -3.03
CA LEU A 70 -6.49 -17.68 -4.46
C LEU A 70 -5.05 -17.83 -4.93
N VAL A 71 -4.09 -17.28 -4.19
CA VAL A 71 -2.66 -17.43 -4.53
C VAL A 71 -2.25 -18.90 -4.57
N ARG A 72 -2.74 -19.74 -3.65
CA ARG A 72 -2.51 -21.19 -3.68
C ARG A 72 -3.19 -21.84 -4.89
N PHE A 73 -4.41 -21.43 -5.22
CA PHE A 73 -5.21 -22.01 -6.30
C PHE A 73 -4.69 -21.74 -7.71
N ARG A 74 -3.70 -20.86 -7.87
CA ARG A 74 -2.95 -20.72 -9.12
C ARG A 74 -2.31 -22.04 -9.59
N CYS A 75 -1.95 -22.95 -8.68
CA CYS A 75 -1.35 -24.24 -9.05
C CYS A 75 -2.36 -25.27 -9.58
N VAL A 76 -3.66 -25.03 -9.45
CA VAL A 76 -4.71 -26.01 -9.83
C VAL A 76 -4.80 -26.17 -11.35
N SER A 77 -4.71 -25.08 -12.12
CA SER A 77 -4.66 -25.13 -13.58
C SER A 77 -4.12 -23.84 -14.21
N LYS A 78 -3.66 -23.91 -15.47
CA LYS A 78 -3.23 -22.72 -16.23
C LYS A 78 -4.34 -21.68 -16.36
N GLN A 79 -5.59 -22.12 -16.57
CA GLN A 79 -6.75 -21.23 -16.69
C GLN A 79 -7.03 -20.48 -15.38
N TRP A 80 -6.96 -21.18 -14.25
CA TRP A 80 -7.13 -20.59 -12.93
C TRP A 80 -6.00 -19.61 -12.61
N SER A 81 -4.76 -19.99 -12.92
CA SER A 81 -3.61 -19.10 -12.77
C SER A 81 -3.80 -17.80 -13.55
N SER A 82 -4.23 -17.88 -14.81
CA SER A 82 -4.49 -16.71 -15.66
C SER A 82 -5.61 -15.81 -15.12
N ILE A 83 -6.74 -16.39 -14.69
CA ILE A 83 -7.85 -15.64 -14.09
C ILE A 83 -7.40 -14.92 -12.83
N ILE A 84 -6.76 -15.63 -11.91
CA ILE A 84 -6.37 -15.10 -10.60
C ILE A 84 -5.28 -14.04 -10.73
N SER A 85 -4.38 -14.19 -11.71
CA SER A 85 -3.17 -13.38 -11.84
C SER A 85 -3.34 -12.15 -12.72
N SER A 86 -4.21 -12.21 -13.73
CA SER A 86 -4.13 -11.25 -14.84
C SER A 86 -5.49 -10.78 -15.38
N ARG A 87 -6.60 -11.43 -15.02
CA ARG A 87 -7.93 -11.04 -15.50
C ARG A 87 -8.42 -9.80 -14.74
N ARG A 88 -8.68 -8.70 -15.46
CA ARG A 88 -8.97 -7.38 -14.88
C ARG A 88 -10.19 -7.34 -13.96
N ASP A 89 -11.35 -7.79 -14.45
CA ASP A 89 -12.59 -7.83 -13.67
C ASP A 89 -12.47 -8.70 -12.41
N PHE A 90 -11.61 -9.73 -12.46
CA PHE A 90 -11.27 -10.53 -11.31
C PHE A 90 -10.44 -9.73 -10.30
N LEU A 91 -9.32 -9.14 -10.72
CA LEU A 91 -8.45 -8.34 -9.85
C LEU A 91 -9.20 -7.18 -9.19
N ASP A 92 -10.02 -6.46 -9.95
CA ASP A 92 -10.83 -5.35 -9.46
C ASP A 92 -11.83 -5.83 -8.41
N SER A 93 -12.45 -7.00 -8.59
CA SER A 93 -13.36 -7.56 -7.57
C SER A 93 -12.65 -7.89 -6.25
N ILE A 94 -11.40 -8.34 -6.29
CA ILE A 94 -10.59 -8.59 -5.06
C ILE A 94 -10.30 -7.28 -4.35
N VAL A 95 -9.89 -6.25 -5.10
CA VAL A 95 -9.63 -4.91 -4.55
C VAL A 95 -10.90 -4.33 -3.94
N THR A 96 -12.03 -4.34 -4.67
CA THR A 96 -13.33 -3.84 -4.19
C THR A 96 -13.79 -4.56 -2.93
N ARG A 97 -13.66 -5.88 -2.89
CA ARG A 97 -13.98 -6.66 -1.67
C ARG A 97 -13.09 -6.28 -0.50
N SER A 98 -11.80 -6.03 -0.74
CA SER A 98 -10.87 -5.57 0.29
C SER A 98 -11.19 -4.16 0.79
N LEU A 99 -11.77 -3.31 -0.07
CA LEU A 99 -12.29 -1.99 0.29
C LEU A 99 -13.60 -2.05 1.09
N ALA A 100 -14.40 -3.10 0.91
CA ALA A 100 -15.62 -3.33 1.67
C ALA A 100 -15.39 -3.97 3.05
N GLN A 101 -14.25 -4.64 3.26
CA GLN A 101 -13.88 -5.20 4.56
C GLN A 101 -13.44 -4.12 5.56
N PRO A 102 -13.51 -4.38 6.88
CA PRO A 102 -12.95 -3.49 7.89
C PRO A 102 -11.52 -3.08 7.55
N GLN A 103 -11.23 -1.79 7.67
CA GLN A 103 -9.94 -1.23 7.28
C GLN A 103 -8.81 -1.86 8.10
N ARG A 104 -7.80 -2.36 7.40
CA ARG A 104 -6.57 -2.85 8.00
C ARG A 104 -5.49 -1.80 7.78
N MET A 105 -4.89 -1.36 8.88
CA MET A 105 -3.67 -0.57 8.81
C MET A 105 -2.46 -1.47 8.78
N HIS A 106 -1.41 -0.95 8.18
CA HIS A 106 -0.24 -1.71 7.84
C HIS A 106 0.97 -0.83 8.10
N PHE A 107 1.80 -1.21 9.05
CA PHE A 107 2.98 -0.44 9.43
C PHE A 107 4.20 -0.92 8.64
N ILE A 108 5.09 0.02 8.31
CA ILE A 108 6.32 -0.27 7.59
C ILE A 108 7.49 0.04 8.51
N PHE A 109 8.25 -1.00 8.81
CA PHE A 109 9.50 -0.94 9.56
C PHE A 109 10.66 -1.38 8.66
N HIS A 110 11.86 -0.89 8.98
CA HIS A 110 13.07 -1.23 8.23
C HIS A 110 14.23 -1.47 9.20
N HIS A 111 14.86 -2.64 9.10
CA HIS A 111 16.03 -3.00 9.89
C HIS A 111 17.33 -2.63 9.14
N CYS A 112 18.25 -1.90 9.78
CA CYS A 112 19.39 -1.25 9.15
C CYS A 112 20.64 -2.13 9.01
N THR A 113 20.78 -3.19 9.83
CA THR A 113 22.04 -3.97 9.96
C THR A 113 21.94 -5.44 9.54
N SER A 114 20.79 -6.09 9.75
CA SER A 114 20.43 -7.40 9.19
C SER A 114 19.34 -7.25 8.12
N LYS A 115 19.33 -8.16 7.13
CA LYS A 115 18.37 -8.23 6.00
C LYS A 115 16.99 -7.66 6.42
N PRO A 116 16.53 -6.53 5.85
CA PRO A 116 15.37 -5.82 6.32
C PRO A 116 14.14 -6.68 6.14
N PHE A 117 13.27 -6.58 7.13
CA PHE A 117 12.01 -7.26 7.19
C PHE A 117 10.92 -6.24 7.49
N PHE A 118 9.70 -6.52 7.04
CA PHE A 118 8.54 -5.66 7.21
C PHE A 118 7.60 -6.33 8.18
N ILE A 119 7.13 -5.58 9.18
CA ILE A 119 6.10 -6.07 10.08
C ILE A 119 4.79 -5.38 9.69
N PHE A 120 3.91 -6.12 9.01
CA PHE A 120 2.53 -5.70 8.81
C PHE A 120 1.70 -6.07 10.04
N THR A 121 1.37 -5.08 10.88
CA THR A 121 0.43 -5.28 12.00
C THR A 121 -0.92 -4.66 11.64
N SER A 122 -1.95 -5.51 11.51
CA SER A 122 -3.35 -5.08 11.37
C SER A 122 -3.93 -4.78 12.75
N THR A 123 -4.50 -3.60 12.95
CA THR A 123 -5.04 -3.18 14.26
C THR A 123 -6.48 -3.63 14.52
N TYR A 124 -7.15 -4.33 13.60
CA TYR A 124 -8.51 -4.81 13.85
C TYR A 124 -8.54 -6.23 14.46
N HIS A 125 -8.87 -6.28 15.76
CA HIS A 125 -9.06 -7.43 16.66
C HIS A 125 -7.89 -8.41 16.85
N LYS A 126 -7.42 -8.47 18.12
CA LYS A 126 -6.57 -9.47 18.78
C LYS A 126 -5.97 -10.58 17.87
N MET A 127 -4.65 -10.45 17.68
CA MET A 127 -3.63 -11.50 17.89
C MET A 127 -3.63 -12.77 17.01
N ALA A 128 -4.57 -12.99 16.08
CA ALA A 128 -4.59 -14.25 15.36
C ALA A 128 -3.74 -14.30 14.07
N ASP A 129 -3.32 -13.16 13.49
CA ASP A 129 -2.66 -13.17 12.18
C ASP A 129 -1.66 -12.01 11.97
N ASN A 130 -0.87 -11.66 13.00
CA ASN A 130 0.32 -10.81 12.84
C ASN A 130 1.35 -11.55 11.98
N GLN A 131 1.15 -11.54 10.66
CA GLN A 131 2.12 -12.06 9.71
C GLN A 131 3.08 -10.94 9.36
N SER A 132 4.28 -11.00 9.93
CA SER A 132 5.42 -10.28 9.35
C SER A 132 5.65 -10.80 7.92
N ILE A 133 5.84 -9.88 6.98
CA ILE A 133 6.09 -10.20 5.58
C ILE A 133 7.48 -9.69 5.24
N PHE A 134 8.33 -10.58 4.73
CA PHE A 134 9.69 -10.20 4.35
C PHE A 134 9.68 -9.69 2.91
N ILE A 135 10.23 -8.49 2.70
CA ILE A 135 10.50 -7.91 1.37
C ILE A 135 12.03 -7.81 1.22
N PRO A 136 12.58 -8.02 0.03
CA PRO A 136 14.01 -7.84 -0.18
C PRO A 136 14.50 -6.44 0.21
N ALA A 137 15.58 -6.38 1.01
CA ALA A 137 16.40 -5.17 1.12
C ALA A 137 16.87 -4.75 -0.25
N LEU A 138 16.92 -3.45 -0.47
CA LEU A 138 17.81 -2.89 -1.47
C LEU A 138 19.12 -2.44 -0.84
N THR A 139 19.05 -1.79 0.32
CA THR A 139 20.19 -1.26 1.10
C THR A 139 19.77 -1.02 2.56
N SER A 140 20.70 -0.57 3.42
CA SER A 140 20.45 -0.10 4.80
C SER A 140 19.54 1.14 4.91
N SER A 141 19.13 1.73 3.78
CA SER A 141 18.19 2.84 3.74
C SER A 141 17.31 2.80 2.49
N CYS A 142 16.01 2.58 2.69
CA CYS A 142 15.05 2.49 1.60
C CYS A 142 13.88 3.47 1.78
N ILE A 143 13.30 3.87 0.65
CA ILE A 143 12.09 4.68 0.52
C ILE A 143 10.98 3.77 0.00
N TYR A 144 9.77 3.95 0.53
CA TYR A 144 8.61 3.14 0.22
C TYR A 144 7.46 4.01 -0.26
N LYS A 145 6.77 3.56 -1.31
CA LYS A 145 5.56 4.19 -1.82
C LYS A 145 4.52 3.12 -2.09
N TYR A 146 3.37 3.21 -1.42
CA TYR A 146 2.28 2.26 -1.56
C TYR A 146 1.25 2.79 -2.56
N VAL A 147 0.78 1.92 -3.45
CA VAL A 147 -0.36 2.22 -4.34
C VAL A 147 -1.14 0.93 -4.57
N ARG A 148 -2.44 0.95 -4.23
CA ARG A 148 -3.44 -0.08 -4.61
C ARG A 148 -2.94 -1.53 -4.52
N GLY A 149 -2.39 -1.90 -3.37
CA GLY A 149 -1.95 -3.26 -3.05
C GLY A 149 -0.49 -3.56 -3.38
N LEU A 150 0.21 -2.68 -4.10
CA LEU A 150 1.64 -2.83 -4.42
C LEU A 150 2.50 -1.79 -3.70
N ILE A 151 3.76 -2.14 -3.45
CA ILE A 151 4.74 -1.27 -2.80
C ILE A 151 5.93 -1.10 -3.73
N LEU A 152 6.25 0.14 -4.08
CA LEU A 152 7.53 0.49 -4.67
C LEU A 152 8.57 0.68 -3.56
N CYS A 153 9.64 -0.08 -3.63
CA CYS A 153 10.82 0.02 -2.79
C CYS A 153 11.98 0.62 -3.60
N CYS A 154 12.62 1.66 -3.09
CA CYS A 154 13.77 2.29 -3.73
C CYS A 154 14.93 2.43 -2.74
N SER A 155 16.16 2.18 -3.19
CA SER A 155 17.34 2.56 -2.39
C SER A 155 17.44 4.08 -2.28
N LYS A 156 18.06 4.61 -1.21
CA LYS A 156 18.19 6.07 -0.98
C LYS A 156 18.83 6.85 -2.14
N ARG A 157 19.77 6.20 -2.86
CA ARG A 157 20.43 6.77 -4.05
C ARG A 157 19.67 6.50 -5.35
N GLY A 158 18.64 5.67 -5.32
CA GLY A 158 17.77 5.39 -6.46
C GLY A 158 18.38 4.46 -7.51
N PHE A 159 19.40 3.68 -7.18
CA PHE A 159 20.01 2.72 -8.11
C PHE A 159 19.21 1.42 -8.21
N ASN A 160 18.66 0.96 -7.09
CA ASN A 160 17.91 -0.30 -7.03
C ASN A 160 16.44 0.03 -6.78
N ILE A 161 15.56 -0.65 -7.52
CA ILE A 161 14.11 -0.44 -7.46
C ILE A 161 13.41 -1.79 -7.57
N VAL A 162 12.44 -2.02 -6.67
CA VAL A 162 11.63 -3.23 -6.64
C VAL A 162 10.17 -2.86 -6.46
N ILE A 163 9.29 -3.48 -7.25
CA ILE A 163 7.85 -3.49 -6.98
C ILE A 163 7.54 -4.78 -6.21
N TYR A 164 6.96 -4.64 -5.03
CA TYR A 164 6.57 -5.75 -4.17
C TYR A 164 5.06 -5.88 -4.06
N ASN A 165 4.57 -7.11 -4.16
CA ASN A 165 3.17 -7.46 -3.89
C ASN A 165 3.09 -8.24 -2.56
N PRO A 166 2.57 -7.65 -1.46
CA PRO A 166 2.41 -8.34 -0.19
C PRO A 166 1.44 -9.52 -0.21
N THR A 167 0.41 -9.47 -1.06
CA THR A 167 -0.60 -10.54 -1.18
C THR A 167 0.00 -11.79 -1.81
N THR A 168 0.78 -11.63 -2.87
CA THR A 168 1.38 -12.77 -3.62
C THR A 168 2.79 -13.09 -3.16
N ARG A 169 3.40 -12.21 -2.36
CA ARG A 169 4.80 -12.24 -1.93
C ARG A 169 5.82 -12.21 -3.08
N GLN A 170 5.40 -11.76 -4.25
CA GLN A 170 6.28 -11.58 -5.40
C GLN A 170 6.99 -10.23 -5.32
N ALA A 171 8.26 -10.22 -5.72
CA ALA A 171 9.08 -9.02 -5.87
C ALA A 171 9.54 -8.93 -7.32
N LEU A 172 9.19 -7.88 -8.04
CA LEU A 172 9.69 -7.59 -9.38
C LEU A 172 10.82 -6.57 -9.27
N TRP A 173 12.03 -7.03 -9.54
CA TRP A 173 13.17 -6.16 -9.73
C TRP A 173 13.01 -5.45 -11.07
N LEU A 174 13.00 -4.12 -11.04
CA LEU A 174 12.91 -3.38 -12.29
C LEU A 174 14.22 -3.56 -13.05
N PRO A 175 14.15 -3.76 -14.38
CA PRO A 175 15.35 -4.01 -15.16
C PRO A 175 16.33 -2.86 -14.98
N ASP A 176 17.62 -3.22 -15.04
CA ASP A 176 18.68 -2.24 -15.06
C ASP A 176 18.38 -1.24 -16.16
N LYS A 177 18.46 0.01 -15.75
CA LYS A 177 18.32 1.12 -16.66
C LYS A 177 19.41 1.02 -17.74
N GLN A 178 19.20 1.63 -18.90
CA GLN A 178 20.24 1.76 -19.91
C GLN A 178 21.55 2.29 -19.27
N PRO A 179 22.74 1.89 -19.72
CA PRO A 179 24.01 2.16 -19.02
C PRO A 179 24.21 3.63 -18.59
N LEU A 180 23.82 4.59 -19.43
CA LEU A 180 23.86 6.02 -19.13
C LEU A 180 23.06 6.41 -17.88
N MET A 181 21.98 5.68 -17.59
CA MET A 181 21.06 5.96 -16.49
C MET A 181 21.56 5.43 -15.13
N GLN A 182 22.56 4.55 -15.11
CA GLN A 182 23.18 4.04 -13.87
C GLN A 182 24.14 5.05 -13.23
N LEU A 183 24.64 6.00 -14.01
CA LEU A 183 25.57 7.03 -13.53
C LEU A 183 24.88 8.07 -12.62
N TYR A 184 23.55 8.06 -12.55
CA TYR A 184 22.78 9.19 -12.02
C TYR A 184 21.70 8.81 -11.02
N GLN A 185 21.50 9.70 -10.06
CA GLN A 185 20.50 9.53 -9.01
C GLN A 185 19.14 10.06 -9.49
N TYR A 186 18.12 9.22 -9.31
CA TYR A 186 16.74 9.57 -9.58
C TYR A 186 15.90 9.44 -8.30
N THR A 187 14.90 10.31 -8.19
CA THR A 187 13.80 10.18 -7.25
C THR A 187 12.65 9.49 -7.96
N TYR A 188 12.13 8.40 -7.40
CA TYR A 188 11.00 7.69 -8.00
C TYR A 188 9.71 7.98 -7.28
N PHE A 189 8.64 7.99 -8.04
CA PHE A 189 7.26 8.05 -7.60
C PHE A 189 6.49 6.86 -8.14
N PHE A 190 5.42 6.49 -7.45
CA PHE A 190 4.61 5.33 -7.82
C PHE A 190 3.16 5.73 -7.94
N GLY A 191 2.49 5.20 -8.94
CA GLY A 191 1.09 5.50 -9.18
C GLY A 191 0.37 4.43 -10.00
N TYR A 192 -0.95 4.55 -10.08
CA TYR A 192 -1.82 3.61 -10.75
C TYR A 192 -2.89 4.33 -11.57
N ASP A 193 -2.97 4.02 -12.86
CA ASP A 193 -4.08 4.41 -13.73
C ASP A 193 -5.18 3.36 -13.68
N HIS A 194 -6.34 3.76 -13.18
CA HIS A 194 -7.50 2.88 -13.01
C HIS A 194 -8.26 2.58 -14.31
N LEU A 195 -8.18 3.43 -15.34
CA LEU A 195 -8.86 3.15 -16.62
C LEU A 195 -8.03 2.25 -17.52
N GLU A 196 -6.72 2.44 -17.57
CA GLU A 196 -5.82 1.55 -18.33
C GLU A 196 -5.36 0.32 -17.53
N ASN A 197 -5.64 0.27 -16.22
CA ASN A 197 -5.21 -0.77 -15.30
C ASN A 197 -3.68 -0.95 -15.30
N GLN A 198 -2.96 0.16 -15.19
CA GLN A 198 -1.50 0.21 -15.28
C GLN A 198 -0.89 0.80 -14.03
N TYR A 199 0.13 0.14 -13.49
CA TYR A 199 1.01 0.77 -12.52
C TYR A 199 2.13 1.48 -13.28
N LYS A 200 2.48 2.69 -12.86
CA LYS A 200 3.62 3.42 -13.43
C LYS A 200 4.58 3.86 -12.34
N VAL A 201 5.87 3.81 -12.66
CA VAL A 201 6.95 4.36 -11.84
C VAL A 201 7.53 5.54 -12.60
N LEU A 202 7.36 6.74 -12.05
CA LEU A 202 7.98 7.96 -12.57
C LEU A 202 9.35 8.14 -11.91
N GLY A 203 10.41 8.32 -12.68
CA GLY A 203 11.74 8.68 -12.21
C GLY A 203 12.11 10.10 -12.64
N LEU A 204 12.35 10.98 -11.68
CA LEU A 204 12.83 12.34 -11.90
C LEU A 204 14.32 12.46 -11.53
N PRO A 205 15.16 13.13 -12.33
CA PRO A 205 16.57 13.32 -12.01
C PRO A 205 16.73 14.22 -10.77
N HIS A 206 17.70 13.91 -9.92
CA HIS A 206 17.88 14.61 -8.64
C HIS A 206 18.54 16.00 -8.77
N GLN A 207 19.44 16.20 -9.75
CA GLN A 207 20.33 17.36 -9.84
C GLN A 207 20.67 17.81 -11.26
N ASP A 208 20.15 17.14 -12.30
CA ASP A 208 20.43 17.50 -13.70
C ASP A 208 19.11 17.51 -14.47
N MET A 209 18.63 18.71 -14.76
CA MET A 209 17.29 19.00 -15.29
C MET A 209 17.23 19.02 -16.81
N GLU A 210 18.38 19.04 -17.50
CA GLU A 210 18.44 18.85 -18.96
C GLU A 210 18.12 17.40 -19.35
N ARG A 211 18.00 16.52 -18.36
CA ARG A 211 17.77 15.10 -18.56
C ARG A 211 16.30 14.76 -18.57
N ALA A 212 15.98 13.86 -19.50
CA ALA A 212 14.64 13.33 -19.67
C ALA A 212 14.15 12.59 -18.41
N CYS A 213 12.86 12.74 -18.15
CA CYS A 213 12.16 11.97 -17.13
C CYS A 213 11.99 10.53 -17.60
N LEU A 214 11.81 9.62 -16.64
CA LEU A 214 11.67 8.20 -16.92
C LEU A 214 10.30 7.72 -16.48
N VAL A 215 9.66 6.92 -17.30
CA VAL A 215 8.46 6.17 -16.91
C VAL A 215 8.68 4.70 -17.18
N PHE A 216 8.51 3.89 -16.13
CA PHE A 216 8.32 2.45 -16.25
C PHE A 216 6.83 2.15 -16.16
N THR A 217 6.30 1.39 -17.10
CA THR A 217 4.91 0.94 -17.06
C THR A 217 4.87 -0.55 -16.76
N LEU A 218 3.99 -0.94 -15.85
CA LEU A 218 3.63 -2.31 -15.54
C LEU A 218 2.16 -2.51 -15.92
N THR A 219 1.93 -3.15 -17.07
CA THR A 219 0.60 -3.48 -17.58
C THR A 219 0.31 -4.96 -17.40
N VAL A 220 -0.91 -5.26 -16.96
CA VAL A 220 -1.41 -6.64 -16.84
C VAL A 220 -2.65 -6.76 -17.71
N PRO A 221 -2.74 -7.76 -18.62
CA PRO A 221 -1.95 -9.00 -18.71
C PRO A 221 -0.72 -8.98 -19.63
N THR A 222 -0.45 -7.88 -20.34
CA THR A 222 0.46 -7.84 -21.51
C THR A 222 1.96 -7.85 -21.18
N ALA A 223 2.34 -7.91 -19.89
CA ALA A 223 3.72 -8.05 -19.42
C ALA A 223 4.69 -7.00 -20.00
N THR A 224 4.19 -5.85 -20.45
CA THR A 224 5.06 -4.74 -20.87
C THR A 224 5.78 -4.23 -19.62
N LYS A 225 7.11 -4.33 -19.64
CA LYS A 225 8.02 -4.03 -18.54
C LYS A 225 9.22 -3.25 -19.09
N SER A 226 8.98 -2.02 -19.53
CA SER A 226 10.02 -1.21 -20.16
C SER A 226 10.09 0.19 -19.56
N TRP A 227 11.32 0.67 -19.39
CA TRP A 227 11.61 2.08 -19.20
C TRP A 227 11.46 2.81 -20.53
N ARG A 228 10.94 4.02 -20.47
CA ARG A 228 11.00 4.97 -21.59
C ARG A 228 11.18 6.39 -21.08
N TYR A 229 11.66 7.23 -21.98
CA TYR A 229 11.78 8.66 -21.75
C TYR A 229 10.41 9.33 -21.91
N VAL A 230 10.21 10.38 -21.13
CA VAL A 230 9.06 11.28 -21.26
C VAL A 230 9.60 12.70 -21.35
N GLU A 231 9.06 13.45 -22.28
CA GLU A 231 9.35 14.87 -22.41
C GLU A 231 8.92 15.60 -21.13
N SER A 232 9.81 16.44 -20.61
CA SER A 232 9.61 17.19 -19.37
C SER A 232 8.76 18.45 -19.55
N ILE A 233 7.78 18.41 -20.46
CA ILE A 233 6.89 19.54 -20.72
C ILE A 233 6.09 19.86 -19.45
N GLY A 234 6.15 21.11 -19.00
CA GLY A 234 5.50 21.56 -17.76
C GLY A 234 6.23 21.17 -16.47
N LEU A 235 7.39 20.50 -16.55
CA LEU A 235 8.19 20.17 -15.38
C LEU A 235 8.79 21.45 -14.74
N GLY A 236 9.24 22.42 -15.54
CA GLY A 236 9.95 23.59 -15.02
C GLY A 236 11.27 23.23 -14.32
N HIS A 237 11.86 24.19 -13.60
CA HIS A 237 13.12 24.02 -12.85
C HIS A 237 12.87 23.72 -11.36
N HIS A 238 12.54 22.46 -11.04
CA HIS A 238 12.41 22.00 -9.64
C HIS A 238 13.17 20.70 -9.33
N TYR A 239 13.56 20.53 -8.07
CA TYR A 239 14.18 19.32 -7.53
C TYR A 239 13.19 18.56 -6.63
N PRO A 240 12.85 17.31 -6.96
CA PRO A 240 11.86 16.54 -6.22
C PRO A 240 12.34 16.16 -4.82
N ILE A 241 11.48 16.33 -3.82
CA ILE A 241 11.73 15.87 -2.46
C ILE A 241 11.43 14.37 -2.36
N LYS A 242 12.47 13.59 -2.02
CA LYS A 242 12.45 12.11 -2.08
C LYS A 242 11.33 11.44 -1.28
N TYR A 243 10.99 12.00 -0.12
CA TYR A 243 10.18 11.31 0.88
C TYR A 243 8.69 11.67 0.85
N ASN A 244 8.28 12.67 0.06
CA ASN A 244 6.95 13.23 0.17
C ASN A 244 6.19 13.21 -1.15
N SER A 245 5.38 12.16 -1.33
CA SER A 245 4.50 12.02 -2.48
C SER A 245 3.32 11.12 -2.17
N ILE A 246 2.23 11.30 -2.89
CA ILE A 246 1.05 10.45 -2.80
C ILE A 246 0.41 10.28 -4.18
N CYS A 247 -0.19 9.13 -4.45
CA CYS A 247 -0.97 8.91 -5.67
C CYS A 247 -2.45 8.89 -5.29
N ILE A 248 -3.25 9.76 -5.90
CA ILE A 248 -4.69 9.87 -5.67
C ILE A 248 -5.36 9.87 -7.04
N ASN A 249 -6.28 8.92 -7.28
CA ASN A 249 -7.11 8.85 -8.49
C ASN A 249 -6.36 8.93 -9.84
N GLY A 250 -5.12 8.41 -9.90
CA GLY A 250 -4.32 8.44 -11.13
C GLY A 250 -3.41 9.66 -11.28
N VAL A 251 -3.33 10.51 -10.26
CA VAL A 251 -2.42 11.66 -10.21
C VAL A 251 -1.42 11.48 -9.08
N ILE A 252 -0.13 11.62 -9.39
CA ILE A 252 0.95 11.64 -8.40
C ILE A 252 1.17 13.08 -7.98
N TYR A 253 0.96 13.37 -6.70
CA TYR A 253 1.32 14.65 -6.09
C TYR A 253 2.64 14.53 -5.34
N TYR A 254 3.53 15.51 -5.48
CA TYR A 254 4.81 15.54 -4.79
C TYR A 254 5.28 16.97 -4.55
N GLN A 255 6.07 17.18 -3.50
CA GLN A 255 6.71 18.48 -3.26
C GLN A 255 8.09 18.54 -3.91
N ALA A 256 8.47 19.72 -4.38
CA ALA A 256 9.77 19.99 -4.97
C ALA A 256 10.30 21.36 -4.53
N SER A 257 11.62 21.57 -4.57
CA SER A 257 12.26 22.87 -4.36
C SER A 257 12.61 23.50 -5.71
N THR A 258 12.42 24.80 -5.89
CA THR A 258 12.81 25.51 -7.12
C THR A 258 14.07 26.35 -6.88
N THR A 259 14.85 26.60 -7.93
CA THR A 259 16.02 27.50 -7.87
C THR A 259 15.62 28.98 -7.89
N GLU A 260 14.44 29.29 -8.41
CA GLU A 260 13.97 30.66 -8.66
C GLU A 260 13.51 31.40 -7.39
N TYR A 261 13.17 30.68 -6.31
CA TYR A 261 12.54 31.26 -5.12
C TYR A 261 13.14 30.75 -3.80
N GLY A 262 14.45 30.92 -3.57
CA GLY A 262 15.06 30.66 -2.26
C GLY A 262 14.66 29.31 -1.60
N SER A 263 14.45 29.29 -0.28
CA SER A 263 14.07 28.08 0.49
C SER A 263 12.57 27.73 0.43
N THR A 264 11.90 27.91 -0.71
CA THR A 264 10.45 27.63 -0.85
C THR A 264 10.19 26.29 -1.54
N TYR A 265 9.08 25.65 -1.18
CA TYR A 265 8.63 24.39 -1.77
C TYR A 265 7.40 24.63 -2.64
N VAL A 266 7.41 24.07 -3.84
CA VAL A 266 6.25 24.01 -4.75
C VAL A 266 5.59 22.64 -4.66
N LEU A 267 4.29 22.61 -4.97
CA LEU A 267 3.53 21.37 -5.08
C LEU A 267 3.33 21.06 -6.57
N MET A 268 3.76 19.88 -6.97
CA MET A 268 3.66 19.40 -8.34
C MET A 268 2.69 18.23 -8.41
N SER A 269 2.10 18.07 -9.58
CA SER A 269 1.29 16.91 -9.95
C SER A 269 1.79 16.31 -11.24
N PHE A 270 1.66 14.99 -11.37
CA PHE A 270 1.91 14.25 -12.58
C PHE A 270 0.70 13.37 -12.88
N ASP A 271 0.01 13.66 -13.97
CA ASP A 271 -1.07 12.82 -14.46
C ASP A 271 -0.46 11.53 -15.06
N ILE A 272 -0.81 10.38 -14.50
CA ILE A 272 -0.19 9.11 -14.89
C ILE A 272 -0.61 8.69 -16.29
N ARG A 273 -1.84 8.99 -16.70
CA ARG A 273 -2.34 8.56 -18.00
C ARG A 273 -1.75 9.42 -19.11
N TYR A 274 -1.89 10.73 -18.98
CA TYR A 274 -1.45 11.69 -19.99
C TYR A 274 0.03 12.02 -19.88
N GLU A 275 0.66 11.66 -18.77
CA GLU A 275 2.08 11.88 -18.49
C GLU A 275 2.48 13.34 -18.56
N LYS A 276 1.59 14.18 -18.01
CA LYS A 276 1.74 15.63 -17.98
C LYS A 276 2.05 16.10 -16.58
N PHE A 277 3.01 17.02 -16.49
CA PHE A 277 3.31 17.73 -15.27
C PHE A 277 2.45 18.98 -15.16
N ASN A 278 1.93 19.26 -13.98
CA ASN A 278 1.30 20.53 -13.67
C ASN A 278 1.74 21.02 -12.29
N GLN A 279 1.88 22.32 -12.14
CA GLN A 279 2.03 22.94 -10.83
C GLN A 279 0.66 23.09 -10.17
N VAL A 280 0.59 22.77 -8.88
CA VAL A 280 -0.61 22.88 -8.06
C VAL A 280 -0.45 24.08 -7.14
N ASN A 281 -1.45 24.95 -7.08
CA ASN A 281 -1.44 26.09 -6.17
C ASN A 281 -1.52 25.59 -4.73
N SER A 282 -0.50 25.85 -3.91
CA SER A 282 -0.45 25.37 -2.53
C SER A 282 -0.75 26.53 -1.57
N PRO A 283 -1.59 26.33 -0.53
CA PRO A 283 -1.82 27.32 0.52
C PRO A 283 -0.58 27.57 1.38
N THR A 284 0.43 26.69 1.29
CA THR A 284 1.68 26.81 2.04
C THR A 284 2.89 26.58 1.12
N ASN A 285 4.00 27.27 1.41
CA ASN A 285 5.28 27.10 0.72
C ASN A 285 6.29 26.30 1.56
N HIS A 286 5.81 25.61 2.61
CA HIS A 286 6.62 24.82 3.53
C HIS A 286 6.56 23.34 3.18
N LEU A 287 7.64 22.62 3.46
CA LEU A 287 7.63 21.16 3.44
C LEU A 287 6.61 20.63 4.46
N SER A 288 5.65 19.87 3.96
CA SER A 288 4.44 19.42 4.69
C SER A 288 4.14 17.97 4.33
N SER A 289 3.48 17.19 5.17
CA SER A 289 3.04 15.84 4.79
C SER A 289 1.86 15.92 3.81
N LEU A 290 1.88 15.09 2.76
CA LEU A 290 0.72 14.92 1.88
C LEU A 290 -0.16 13.76 2.37
N ILE A 291 -1.47 13.96 2.36
CA ILE A 291 -2.47 12.97 2.78
C ILE A 291 -3.56 12.80 1.70
N ASN A 292 -4.15 11.61 1.64
CA ASN A 292 -5.33 11.34 0.83
C ASN A 292 -6.55 11.40 1.75
N TYR A 293 -7.21 12.55 1.79
CA TYR A 293 -8.40 12.77 2.60
C TYR A 293 -9.64 12.40 1.78
N GLN A 294 -10.08 11.14 1.91
CA GLN A 294 -11.28 10.62 1.24
C GLN A 294 -11.29 10.85 -0.30
N GLY A 295 -10.14 10.67 -0.96
CA GLY A 295 -10.00 10.87 -2.40
C GLY A 295 -9.60 12.29 -2.81
N LYS A 296 -9.46 13.21 -1.84
CA LYS A 296 -8.98 14.58 -2.05
C LYS A 296 -7.54 14.74 -1.56
N LEU A 297 -6.77 15.59 -2.23
CA LEU A 297 -5.42 15.92 -1.80
C LEU A 297 -5.48 16.79 -0.54
N GLY A 298 -4.82 16.35 0.52
CA GLY A 298 -4.60 17.15 1.71
C GLY A 298 -3.12 17.46 1.96
N ILE A 299 -2.87 18.62 2.57
CA ILE A 299 -1.55 19.08 3.01
C ILE A 299 -1.60 19.29 4.50
N MET A 300 -0.65 18.72 5.22
CA MET A 300 -0.55 18.85 6.67
C MET A 300 0.81 19.41 7.09
N CYS A 301 0.80 20.55 7.76
CA CYS A 301 1.97 21.18 8.36
C CYS A 301 1.90 21.05 9.88
N CYS A 302 2.98 20.59 10.53
CA CYS A 302 3.06 20.46 11.99
C CYS A 302 4.07 21.43 12.64
N LYS A 303 4.77 22.26 11.86
CA LYS A 303 5.92 23.05 12.36
C LYS A 303 5.55 24.16 13.32
N LYS A 304 4.39 24.80 13.12
CA LYS A 304 3.92 25.97 13.90
C LYS A 304 2.53 25.71 14.53
N GLY A 305 2.19 24.44 14.73
CA GLY A 305 0.82 23.98 14.97
C GLY A 305 0.40 23.02 13.86
N VAL A 306 -0.68 22.24 14.10
CA VAL A 306 -1.26 21.34 13.10
C VAL A 306 -2.20 22.16 12.21
N GLU A 307 -1.77 22.39 10.98
CA GLU A 307 -2.62 22.96 9.94
C GLU A 307 -2.85 21.91 8.86
N ILE A 308 -4.12 21.58 8.62
CA ILE A 308 -4.52 20.63 7.60
C ILE A 308 -5.37 21.38 6.58
N TRP A 309 -4.98 21.29 5.32
CA TRP A 309 -5.69 21.87 4.19
C TRP A 309 -6.15 20.74 3.27
N VAL A 310 -7.38 20.79 2.76
CA VAL A 310 -7.92 19.80 1.82
C VAL A 310 -8.36 20.53 0.55
N MET A 311 -8.00 19.97 -0.60
CA MET A 311 -8.38 20.52 -1.90
C MET A 311 -9.81 20.12 -2.23
N GLU A 312 -10.69 21.10 -2.44
CA GLU A 312 -12.13 20.87 -2.62
C GLU A 312 -12.54 20.72 -4.08
N HIS A 313 -12.01 21.58 -4.96
CA HIS A 313 -12.39 21.66 -6.37
C HIS A 313 -11.18 21.88 -7.27
N THR A 314 -11.20 21.23 -8.43
CA THR A 314 -10.27 21.43 -9.55
C THR A 314 -11.08 21.56 -10.83
N ASP A 315 -11.67 22.73 -11.06
CA ASP A 315 -11.96 23.14 -12.43
C ASP A 315 -10.70 23.80 -12.98
N GLU A 316 -10.47 23.76 -14.30
CA GLU A 316 -9.24 24.28 -14.95
C GLU A 316 -8.91 25.75 -14.60
N LYS A 317 -9.84 26.48 -13.97
CA LYS A 317 -9.72 27.91 -13.65
C LYS A 317 -9.73 28.25 -12.15
N THR A 318 -10.18 27.37 -11.26
CA THR A 318 -10.31 27.69 -9.82
C THR A 318 -9.94 26.48 -8.97
N GLN A 319 -8.81 26.61 -8.27
CA GLN A 319 -8.37 25.63 -7.28
C GLN A 319 -8.63 26.19 -5.88
N GLU A 320 -9.47 25.51 -5.11
CA GLU A 320 -9.89 25.95 -3.77
C GLU A 320 -9.44 24.98 -2.67
N TRP A 321 -9.13 25.54 -1.49
CA TRP A 321 -8.67 24.80 -0.32
C TRP A 321 -9.55 25.12 0.89
N SER A 322 -10.00 24.08 1.59
CA SER A 322 -10.63 24.18 2.90
C SER A 322 -9.59 23.91 4.00
N LYS A 323 -9.75 24.55 5.15
CA LYS A 323 -8.90 24.30 6.33
C LYS A 323 -9.66 23.42 7.32
N ILE A 324 -9.05 22.33 7.76
CA ILE A 324 -9.51 21.54 8.89
C ILE A 324 -8.87 22.14 10.16
N PHE A 325 -9.70 22.62 11.07
CA PHE A 325 -9.27 23.21 12.32
C PHE A 325 -9.01 22.14 13.37
N PHE A 326 -7.89 22.27 14.08
CA PHE A 326 -7.49 21.39 15.17
C PHE A 326 -7.43 22.22 16.45
N TYR A 327 -8.29 21.93 17.43
CA TYR A 327 -8.47 22.79 18.62
C TYR A 327 -7.68 22.36 19.86
N GLU A 328 -6.93 21.26 19.81
CA GLU A 328 -6.29 20.74 21.01
C GLU A 328 -4.95 21.42 21.29
N GLU A 329 -4.79 21.94 22.52
CA GLU A 329 -3.53 22.46 23.11
C GLU A 329 -2.53 21.31 23.38
N MET A 330 -2.29 20.45 22.40
CA MET A 330 -1.43 19.28 22.57
C MET A 330 0.05 19.56 22.35
N VAL A 331 0.81 19.00 23.28
CA VAL A 331 2.26 19.07 23.44
C VAL A 331 3.00 18.61 22.18
N SER A 332 3.94 19.45 21.73
CA SER A 332 5.03 19.20 20.77
C SER A 332 4.73 18.26 19.59
N PHE A 333 3.96 18.74 18.59
CA PHE A 333 3.79 18.09 17.28
C PHE A 333 5.06 18.00 16.41
N LYS A 334 6.21 18.51 16.88
CA LYS A 334 7.47 18.51 16.11
C LYS A 334 7.93 17.09 15.76
N ASP A 335 7.53 16.09 16.54
CA ASP A 335 7.89 14.68 16.34
C ASP A 335 6.75 13.83 15.76
N TRP A 336 5.62 14.46 15.42
CA TRP A 336 4.46 13.76 14.88
C TRP A 336 4.54 13.70 13.36
N PHE A 337 4.57 12.49 12.83
CA PHE A 337 4.42 12.27 11.39
C PHE A 337 3.04 11.69 11.16
N SER A 338 2.09 12.45 10.58
CA SER A 338 0.91 11.78 10.03
C SER A 338 1.30 11.02 8.78
N LYS A 339 0.68 9.85 8.64
CA LYS A 339 1.05 8.83 7.66
C LYS A 339 -0.16 8.31 6.89
N GLY A 340 -1.34 8.91 7.06
CA GLY A 340 -2.52 8.54 6.29
C GLY A 340 -3.83 8.99 6.94
N VAL A 341 -4.93 8.58 6.31
CA VAL A 341 -6.31 8.87 6.72
C VAL A 341 -7.09 7.56 6.67
N THR A 342 -7.95 7.33 7.66
CA THR A 342 -8.86 6.17 7.65
C THR A 342 -9.93 6.35 6.56
N ARG A 343 -10.59 5.27 6.16
CA ARG A 343 -11.72 5.34 5.22
C ARG A 343 -12.88 6.16 5.79
N GLY A 344 -12.98 6.23 7.12
CA GLY A 344 -13.94 7.08 7.83
C GLY A 344 -13.55 8.56 7.91
N GLY A 345 -12.39 8.96 7.36
CA GLY A 345 -11.94 10.36 7.42
C GLY A 345 -11.14 10.73 8.66
N GLU A 346 -10.82 9.77 9.54
CA GLU A 346 -9.97 10.05 10.70
C GLU A 346 -8.49 10.19 10.26
N ILE A 347 -7.80 11.23 10.69
CA ILE A 347 -6.40 11.47 10.37
C ILE A 347 -5.52 10.68 11.35
N VAL A 348 -4.62 9.86 10.81
CA VAL A 348 -3.79 8.95 11.60
C VAL A 348 -2.43 9.58 11.88
N PHE A 349 -2.17 9.83 13.14
CA PHE A 349 -0.88 10.28 13.64
C PHE A 349 -0.13 9.12 14.29
N VAL A 350 1.16 9.04 13.98
CA VAL A 350 2.05 8.06 14.60
C VAL A 350 3.22 8.81 15.21
N TYR A 351 3.48 8.53 16.49
CA TYR A 351 4.65 9.04 17.18
C TYR A 351 5.28 7.93 18.02
N ILE A 352 6.58 8.06 18.25
CA ILE A 352 7.32 7.17 19.13
C ILE A 352 7.41 7.87 20.47
N ARG A 353 6.73 7.33 21.48
CA ARG A 353 6.81 7.86 22.84
C ARG A 353 8.13 7.39 23.46
N PRO A 354 9.00 8.30 23.93
CA PRO A 354 10.17 7.92 24.72
C PRO A 354 9.68 7.28 26.03
N GLY A 355 9.97 6.01 26.25
CA GLY A 355 9.51 5.32 27.46
C GLY A 355 10.43 5.56 28.66
N HIS A 356 9.86 5.65 29.87
CA HIS A 356 10.64 5.43 31.09
C HIS A 356 11.14 3.96 31.10
N HIS A 357 12.43 3.74 31.33
CA HIS A 357 13.12 2.44 31.31
C HIS A 357 13.42 1.81 29.94
N ASN A 358 13.82 2.58 28.91
CA ASN A 358 14.31 2.06 27.61
C ASN A 358 13.26 1.24 26.83
N ARG A 359 11.98 1.62 26.90
CA ARG A 359 10.92 1.01 26.09
C ARG A 359 10.22 2.06 25.25
N ASP A 360 10.78 2.34 24.08
CA ASP A 360 10.07 3.13 23.07
C ASP A 360 8.78 2.40 22.66
N ALA A 361 7.66 3.09 22.77
CA ALA A 361 6.35 2.57 22.37
C ALA A 361 5.88 3.32 21.13
N LEU A 362 5.41 2.57 20.13
CA LEU A 362 4.72 3.16 18.99
C LEU A 362 3.27 3.45 19.38
N CYS A 363 2.93 4.72 19.47
CA CYS A 363 1.57 5.16 19.78
C CYS A 363 0.90 5.62 18.48
N VAL A 364 -0.36 5.22 18.30
CA VAL A 364 -1.20 5.68 17.19
C VAL A 364 -2.36 6.47 17.77
N SER A 365 -2.58 7.66 17.21
CA SER A 365 -3.75 8.48 17.51
C SER A 365 -4.54 8.75 16.25
N TYR A 366 -5.85 8.83 16.42
CA TYR A 366 -6.81 9.07 15.35
C TYR A 366 -7.55 10.35 15.69
N TYR A 367 -7.44 11.33 14.80
CA TYR A 367 -8.19 12.57 14.88
C TYR A 367 -9.41 12.47 14.00
N ASP A 368 -10.59 12.65 14.57
CA ASP A 368 -11.84 12.80 13.82
C ASP A 368 -12.10 14.30 13.61
N PRO A 369 -11.97 14.83 12.37
CA PRO A 369 -12.23 16.23 12.07
C PRO A 369 -13.69 16.65 12.24
N GLU A 370 -14.64 15.74 12.04
CA GLU A 370 -16.08 16.05 12.13
C GLU A 370 -16.51 16.21 13.59
N ARG A 371 -16.00 15.33 14.46
CA ARG A 371 -16.27 15.36 15.90
C ARG A 371 -15.31 16.25 16.67
N ASN A 372 -14.22 16.68 16.02
CA ASN A 372 -13.09 17.35 16.63
C ASN A 372 -12.62 16.61 17.91
N SER A 373 -12.38 15.31 17.77
CA SER A 373 -12.04 14.43 18.89
C SER A 373 -10.87 13.52 18.56
N MET A 374 -10.11 13.16 19.58
CA MET A 374 -8.96 12.27 19.47
C MET A 374 -9.23 10.95 20.20
N ARG A 375 -8.85 9.84 19.58
CA ARG A 375 -8.75 8.54 20.26
C ARG A 375 -7.36 7.95 20.08
N TYR A 376 -6.94 7.15 21.05
CA TYR A 376 -5.63 6.53 21.10
C TYR A 376 -5.76 5.02 21.06
N GLU A 377 -4.88 4.37 20.32
CA GLU A 377 -4.70 2.93 20.39
C GLU A 377 -3.22 2.62 20.64
N ASP A 378 -2.98 1.88 21.71
CA ASP A 378 -1.69 1.24 21.92
C ASP A 378 -1.61 0.00 21.03
N ILE A 379 -0.55 -0.10 20.23
CA ILE A 379 -0.29 -1.31 19.45
C ILE A 379 0.37 -2.34 20.37
N ASP A 380 -0.45 -2.98 21.21
CA ASP A 380 -0.06 -4.14 22.00
C ASP A 380 0.12 -5.34 21.07
N GLY A 381 1.34 -5.55 20.59
CA GLY A 381 1.66 -6.72 19.75
C GLY A 381 2.94 -6.63 18.95
N ILE A 382 3.51 -5.43 18.77
CA ILE A 382 4.92 -5.36 18.44
C ILE A 382 5.64 -5.60 19.75
N SER A 383 6.10 -6.82 20.00
CA SER A 383 6.88 -7.06 21.21
C SER A 383 8.00 -6.02 21.19
N THR A 384 8.02 -5.15 22.19
CA THR A 384 9.08 -4.13 22.35
C THR A 384 10.47 -4.78 22.38
N LYS A 385 10.58 -6.11 22.48
CA LYS A 385 11.83 -6.85 22.28
C LYS A 385 12.36 -6.81 20.84
N GLU A 386 11.50 -6.77 19.82
CA GLU A 386 11.95 -6.66 18.41
C GLU A 386 12.39 -5.22 18.09
N LEU A 387 11.63 -4.22 18.53
CA LEU A 387 11.98 -2.79 18.39
C LEU A 387 13.15 -2.33 19.27
N LYS A 388 13.58 -3.14 20.25
CA LYS A 388 14.72 -2.84 21.14
C LYS A 388 16.06 -2.80 20.44
N HIS A 389 16.17 -3.38 19.25
CA HIS A 389 17.36 -3.19 18.44
C HIS A 389 17.32 -1.79 17.84
N LYS A 390 18.33 -0.97 18.15
CA LYS A 390 18.58 0.37 17.57
C LYS A 390 18.61 0.40 16.02
N ASP A 391 18.50 -0.76 15.41
CA ASP A 391 18.57 -0.98 13.98
C ASP A 391 17.18 -0.94 13.31
N ILE A 392 16.05 -0.97 14.03
CA ILE A 392 14.71 -0.87 13.42
C ILE A 392 14.22 0.57 13.36
N LEU A 393 13.93 1.05 12.15
CA LEU A 393 13.37 2.37 11.87
C LEU A 393 11.94 2.25 11.36
N PHE A 394 11.01 2.99 11.97
CA PHE A 394 9.69 3.21 11.42
C PHE A 394 9.76 4.06 10.14
N LYS A 395 9.01 3.69 9.11
CA LYS A 395 9.07 4.34 7.78
C LYS A 395 7.74 4.91 7.32
N GLY A 396 6.63 4.26 7.67
CA GLY A 396 5.30 4.80 7.37
C GLY A 396 4.17 3.86 7.72
N VAL A 397 2.95 4.33 7.47
CA VAL A 397 1.70 3.58 7.58
C VAL A 397 1.06 3.50 6.20
N VAL A 398 0.46 2.36 5.90
CA VAL A 398 -0.50 2.19 4.81
C VAL A 398 -1.85 2.03 5.47
N THR A 399 -2.70 3.03 5.27
CA THR A 399 -4.04 3.07 5.87
C THR A 399 -5.06 2.40 4.96
N ASP A 400 -4.89 2.49 3.65
CA ASP A 400 -5.84 2.05 2.62
C ASP A 400 -5.46 0.70 1.99
N HIS A 401 -4.88 -0.23 2.77
CA HIS A 401 -4.42 -1.49 2.20
C HIS A 401 -5.55 -2.29 1.53
N VAL A 402 -5.25 -2.76 0.33
CA VAL A 402 -6.07 -3.70 -0.43
C VAL A 402 -5.27 -4.94 -0.83
N GLU A 403 -5.92 -6.10 -0.76
CA GLU A 403 -5.40 -7.33 -1.34
C GLU A 403 -5.35 -7.21 -2.87
N ASN A 404 -4.26 -7.71 -3.48
CA ASN A 404 -4.09 -7.66 -4.93
C ASN A 404 -3.42 -8.94 -5.44
N THR A 405 -4.15 -9.77 -6.17
CA THR A 405 -3.63 -11.04 -6.73
C THR A 405 -2.95 -10.85 -8.09
N MET A 406 -2.55 -9.65 -8.47
CA MET A 406 -1.78 -9.42 -9.69
C MET A 406 -0.46 -10.21 -9.66
N CYS A 407 -0.16 -10.95 -10.75
CA CYS A 407 1.16 -11.55 -10.92
C CYS A 407 2.14 -10.53 -11.46
N LEU A 408 3.33 -10.47 -10.87
CA LEU A 408 4.39 -9.56 -11.31
C LEU A 408 5.35 -10.18 -12.36
N TYR A 409 5.28 -11.50 -12.57
CA TYR A 409 6.15 -12.26 -13.47
C TYR A 409 5.45 -12.58 -14.78
#